data_AF-A0A2D6MDB9-F1
#
_entry.id   AF-A0A2D6MDB9-F1
#
_cell.length_a   1.000
_cell.length_b   1.000
_cell.length_c   1.000
_cell.angle_alpha   90.00
_cell.angle_beta   90.00
_cell.angle_gamma   90.00
#
_symmetry.space_group_name_H-M   'P 1'
#
loop_
_entity.id
_entity.type
_entity.pdbx_description
1 polymer ?
#
loop_
_entity_poly.entity_id
_entity_poly.type
_entity_poly.pdbx_seq_one_letter_code
_entity_poly.pdbx_strand_id
1 'polypeptide(L)'
;MNNSVKHIITCRCILTQHRRLNDPPFFSFIVFSLFNKQGDIIPKLVKCTYCGVTHKVYEVCKSEIISTESENIVNKEDISLFLPQKLSTILNDYNCELYIFEEAKYIIDNKLWENIDLPTPFLILTREEIKNNDKHFYEGKMLKIYDEFKYSIEYWKSNY
;
A
#
# COMPACT_ATOMS: atom_id res chain seq x y z
N MET A 1 -3.61 16.14 11.29
CA MET A 1 -3.09 14.83 11.76
C MET A 1 -3.16 13.85 10.60
N ASN A 2 -2.09 13.11 10.33
CA ASN A 2 -2.12 12.04 9.34
C ASN A 2 -2.92 10.88 9.92
N ASN A 3 -4.19 10.76 9.53
CA ASN A 3 -5.11 9.72 10.03
C ASN A 3 -4.90 8.37 9.31
N SER A 4 -3.74 8.18 8.68
CA SER A 4 -3.39 6.95 7.98
C SER A 4 -1.88 6.69 8.01
N VAL A 5 -1.50 5.42 7.81
CA VAL A 5 -0.10 4.98 7.77
C VAL A 5 0.05 3.77 6.85
N LYS A 6 1.15 3.74 6.06
CA LYS A 6 1.64 2.53 5.41
C LYS A 6 2.69 1.89 6.29
N HIS A 7 2.54 0.60 6.55
CA HIS A 7 3.46 -0.13 7.41
C HIS A 7 3.61 -1.57 6.93
N ILE A 8 4.60 -2.27 7.46
CA ILE A 8 4.96 -3.62 7.03
C ILE A 8 4.49 -4.61 8.09
N ILE A 9 3.78 -5.64 7.67
CA ILE A 9 3.46 -6.79 8.51
C ILE A 9 4.16 -8.05 7.99
N THR A 10 4.40 -8.99 8.89
CA THR A 10 5.13 -10.23 8.60
C THR A 10 4.21 -11.44 8.69
N CYS A 11 4.23 -12.27 7.64
CA CYS A 11 3.54 -13.55 7.59
C CYS A 11 4.41 -14.67 8.20
N ARG A 12 3.87 -15.88 8.33
CA ARG A 12 4.66 -17.08 8.68
C ARG A 12 5.10 -17.88 7.46
N CYS A 13 4.70 -17.47 6.26
CA CYS A 13 5.11 -18.14 5.04
C CYS A 13 6.53 -17.76 4.62
N ILE A 14 7.17 -18.67 3.89
CA ILE A 14 8.52 -18.51 3.36
C ILE A 14 8.43 -18.61 1.84
N LEU A 15 9.03 -17.63 1.16
CA LEU A 15 9.13 -17.61 -0.30
C LEU A 15 9.85 -18.86 -0.82
N THR A 16 9.37 -19.46 -1.90
CA THR A 16 9.94 -20.69 -2.46
C THR A 16 11.46 -20.58 -2.70
N GLN A 17 11.94 -19.43 -3.19
CA GLN A 17 13.36 -19.18 -3.41
C GLN A 17 14.21 -19.18 -2.13
N HIS A 18 13.60 -18.90 -0.97
CA HIS A 18 14.31 -18.82 0.32
C HIS A 18 14.30 -20.14 1.09
N ARG A 19 13.53 -21.15 0.67
CA ARG A 19 13.37 -22.43 1.41
C ARG A 19 14.67 -23.21 1.64
N ARG A 20 15.73 -22.93 0.85
CA ARG A 20 17.03 -23.59 0.97
C ARG A 20 18.02 -22.84 1.86
N LEU A 21 17.65 -21.69 2.40
CA LEU A 21 18.47 -20.94 3.35
C LEU A 21 18.42 -21.64 4.72
N ASN A 22 19.53 -21.60 5.45
CA ASN A 22 19.61 -22.17 6.80
C ASN A 22 18.68 -21.45 7.79
N ASP A 23 18.48 -20.15 7.59
CA ASP A 23 17.55 -19.31 8.35
C ASP A 23 16.73 -18.47 7.37
N PRO A 24 15.64 -19.03 6.80
CA PRO A 24 14.89 -18.36 5.76
C PRO A 24 14.05 -17.22 6.35
N PRO A 25 14.11 -16.00 5.80
CA PRO A 25 13.30 -14.90 6.28
C PRO A 25 11.82 -15.16 5.97
N PHE A 26 10.97 -14.80 6.93
CA PHE A 26 9.53 -14.77 6.70
C PHE A 26 9.15 -13.70 5.67
N PHE A 27 8.09 -13.95 4.92
CA PHE A 27 7.56 -13.00 3.96
C PHE A 27 6.90 -11.82 4.67
N SER A 28 7.27 -10.60 4.29
CA SER A 28 6.66 -9.36 4.76
C SER A 28 6.07 -8.57 3.59
N PHE A 29 4.98 -7.85 3.83
CA PHE A 29 4.30 -7.06 2.81
C PHE A 29 3.70 -5.79 3.41
N ILE A 30 3.45 -4.80 2.56
CA ILE A 30 2.95 -3.48 2.96
C ILE A 30 1.43 -3.53 3.11
N VAL A 31 0.93 -2.89 4.16
CA VAL A 31 -0.49 -2.64 4.40
C VAL A 31 -0.74 -1.17 4.68
N PHE A 32 -1.92 -0.67 4.30
CA PHE A 32 -2.38 0.68 4.62
C PHE A 32 -3.34 0.63 5.81
N SER A 33 -3.19 1.46 6.82
CA SER A 33 -4.05 1.46 8.01
C SER A 33 -4.55 2.85 8.34
N LEU A 34 -5.76 2.93 8.89
CA LEU A 34 -6.39 4.16 9.32
C LEU A 34 -6.40 4.24 10.84
N PHE A 35 -6.33 5.46 11.36
CA PHE A 35 -6.46 5.72 12.79
C PHE A 35 -7.88 6.17 13.15
N ASN A 36 -8.36 5.73 14.31
CA ASN A 36 -9.59 6.23 14.92
C ASN A 36 -9.35 7.60 15.59
N LYS A 37 -10.39 8.18 16.20
CA LYS A 37 -10.29 9.48 16.90
C LYS A 37 -9.39 9.44 18.13
N GLN A 38 -9.16 8.26 18.70
CA GLN A 38 -8.33 8.02 19.87
C GLN A 38 -6.85 7.84 19.49
N GLY A 39 -6.53 7.71 18.19
CA GLY A 39 -5.17 7.47 17.70
C GLY A 39 -4.81 5.99 17.56
N ASP A 40 -5.76 5.07 17.78
CA ASP A 40 -5.53 3.64 17.57
C ASP A 40 -5.82 3.23 16.13
N ILE A 41 -5.15 2.18 15.64
CA ILE A 41 -5.46 1.61 14.33
C ILE A 41 -6.86 0.99 14.34
N ILE A 42 -7.65 1.30 13.31
CA ILE A 42 -8.92 0.62 13.03
C ILE A 42 -8.58 -0.79 12.54
N PRO A 43 -8.95 -1.87 13.27
CA PRO A 43 -8.59 -3.21 12.89
C PRO A 43 -9.19 -3.60 11.54
N LYS A 44 -8.42 -4.32 10.73
CA LYS A 44 -8.88 -4.80 9.42
C LYS A 44 -8.32 -6.17 9.10
N LEU A 45 -9.01 -6.87 8.19
CA LEU A 45 -8.55 -8.15 7.65
C LEU A 45 -7.86 -7.93 6.30
N VAL A 46 -6.76 -8.63 6.07
CA VAL A 46 -6.01 -8.61 4.82
C VAL A 46 -5.47 -10.00 4.52
N LYS A 47 -5.48 -10.41 3.24
CA LYS A 47 -4.83 -11.65 2.82
C LYS A 47 -3.36 -11.41 2.52
N CYS A 48 -2.50 -12.34 2.94
CA CYS A 48 -1.11 -12.36 2.53
C CYS A 48 -1.04 -12.46 1.00
N THR A 49 -0.31 -11.52 0.37
CA THR A 49 -0.17 -11.44 -1.09
C THR A 49 0.57 -12.63 -1.70
N TYR A 50 1.24 -13.44 -0.89
CA TYR A 50 1.96 -14.63 -1.34
C TYR A 50 1.23 -15.95 -1.05
N CYS A 51 0.84 -16.21 0.20
CA CYS A 51 0.25 -17.51 0.60
C CYS A 51 -1.27 -17.49 0.81
N GLY A 52 -1.91 -16.33 0.71
CA GLY A 52 -3.36 -16.18 0.84
C GLY A 52 -3.93 -16.25 2.26
N VAL A 53 -3.13 -16.58 3.28
CA VAL A 53 -3.61 -16.63 4.68
C VAL A 53 -4.11 -15.27 5.15
N THR A 54 -5.15 -15.27 5.98
CA THR A 54 -5.76 -14.06 6.51
C THR A 54 -5.01 -13.54 7.73
N HIS A 55 -4.67 -12.27 7.68
CA HIS A 55 -4.12 -11.49 8.79
C HIS A 55 -5.16 -10.51 9.29
N LYS A 56 -5.31 -10.41 10.61
CA LYS A 56 -5.97 -9.29 11.28
C LYS A 56 -4.91 -8.29 11.72
N VAL A 57 -4.89 -7.12 11.09
CA VAL A 57 -4.04 -6.00 11.47
C VAL A 57 -4.74 -5.23 12.58
N TYR A 58 -4.06 -5.04 13.69
CA TYR A 58 -4.62 -4.37 14.89
C TYR A 58 -3.71 -3.30 15.48
N GLU A 59 -2.45 -3.20 15.04
CA GLU A 59 -1.48 -2.19 15.47
C GLU A 59 -0.43 -1.96 14.37
N VAL A 60 0.34 -0.87 14.48
CA VAL A 60 1.39 -0.54 13.51
C VAL A 60 2.44 -1.66 13.57
N CYS A 61 2.75 -2.20 12.40
CA CYS A 61 3.65 -3.33 12.17
C CYS A 61 3.25 -4.65 12.87
N LYS A 62 2.02 -4.77 13.40
CA LYS A 62 1.57 -6.00 14.07
C LYS A 62 0.28 -6.55 13.45
N SER A 63 0.25 -7.88 13.36
CA SER A 63 -0.93 -8.61 12.92
C SER A 63 -0.97 -10.00 13.56
N GLU A 64 -2.17 -10.58 13.62
CA GLU A 64 -2.38 -11.98 14.02
C GLU A 64 -2.94 -12.77 12.84
N ILE A 65 -2.47 -14.01 12.66
CA ILE A 65 -3.04 -14.93 11.67
C ILE A 65 -4.32 -15.49 12.26
N ILE A 66 -5.42 -15.37 11.51
CA ILE A 66 -6.71 -15.90 11.91
C ILE A 66 -7.09 -17.08 11.01
N SER A 67 -7.68 -18.12 11.61
CA SER A 67 -8.11 -19.33 10.92
C SER A 67 -9.49 -19.21 10.27
N THR A 68 -10.19 -18.10 10.49
CA THR A 68 -11.51 -17.86 9.91
C THR A 68 -11.40 -17.53 8.43
N GLU A 69 -12.02 -18.35 7.59
CA GLU A 69 -12.38 -17.97 6.24
C GLU A 69 -13.46 -16.89 6.33
N SER A 70 -13.04 -15.63 6.32
CA SER A 70 -13.96 -14.50 6.16
C SER A 70 -14.09 -14.23 4.66
N GLU A 71 -15.29 -14.44 4.12
CA GLU A 71 -15.62 -14.09 2.73
C GLU A 71 -15.59 -12.57 2.49
N ASN A 72 -15.67 -11.76 3.56
CA ASN A 72 -15.73 -10.30 3.50
C ASN A 72 -14.35 -9.62 3.63
N ILE A 73 -13.32 -10.16 2.97
CA ILE A 73 -12.01 -9.50 2.92
C ILE A 73 -11.95 -8.65 1.66
N VAL A 74 -11.87 -7.33 1.85
CA VAL A 74 -11.79 -6.35 0.78
C VAL A 74 -10.57 -6.62 -0.11
N ASN A 75 -10.81 -6.73 -1.41
CA ASN A 75 -9.79 -6.89 -2.44
C ASN A 75 -9.66 -5.63 -3.33
N LYS A 76 -8.80 -5.68 -4.35
CA LYS A 76 -8.54 -4.52 -5.23
C LYS A 76 -9.75 -4.22 -6.10
N GLU A 77 -10.45 -5.25 -6.54
CA GLU A 77 -11.62 -5.18 -7.39
C GLU A 77 -12.78 -4.48 -6.65
N ASP A 78 -12.99 -4.82 -5.38
CA ASP A 78 -13.99 -4.20 -4.50
C ASP A 78 -13.73 -2.69 -4.34
N ILE A 79 -12.46 -2.32 -4.07
CA ILE A 79 -12.08 -0.91 -3.91
C ILE A 79 -12.23 -0.15 -5.24
N SER A 80 -11.90 -0.79 -6.36
CA SER A 80 -11.96 -0.18 -7.69
C SER A 80 -13.36 0.29 -8.07
N LEU A 81 -14.42 -0.31 -7.51
CA LEU A 81 -15.81 0.11 -7.69
C LEU A 81 -16.11 1.49 -7.09
N PHE A 82 -15.33 1.92 -6.11
CA PHE A 82 -15.47 3.21 -5.44
C PHE A 82 -14.49 4.27 -5.95
N LEU A 83 -13.62 3.90 -6.89
CA LEU A 83 -12.63 4.80 -7.46
C LEU A 83 -13.08 5.30 -8.84
N PRO A 84 -12.73 6.54 -9.21
CA PRO A 84 -12.94 7.02 -10.57
C PRO A 84 -12.30 6.08 -11.60
N GLN A 85 -13.02 5.75 -12.67
CA GLN A 85 -12.61 4.74 -13.65
C GLN A 85 -11.17 4.94 -14.16
N LYS A 86 -10.80 6.20 -14.44
CA LYS A 86 -9.46 6.55 -14.92
C LYS A 86 -8.38 6.21 -13.89
N LEU A 87 -8.63 6.46 -12.61
CA LEU A 87 -7.69 6.11 -11.53
C LEU A 87 -7.57 4.60 -11.40
N SER A 88 -8.70 3.88 -11.37
CA SER A 88 -8.70 2.40 -11.32
C SER A 88 -7.93 1.78 -12.49
N THR A 89 -8.10 2.30 -13.70
CA THR A 89 -7.34 1.86 -14.88
C THR A 89 -5.84 2.09 -14.68
N ILE A 90 -5.41 3.28 -14.26
CA ILE A 90 -3.99 3.56 -14.01
C ILE A 90 -3.41 2.59 -12.96
N LEU A 91 -4.08 2.38 -11.83
CA LEU A 91 -3.57 1.49 -10.78
C LEU A 91 -3.45 0.03 -11.26
N ASN A 92 -4.39 -0.44 -12.07
CA ASN A 92 -4.35 -1.77 -12.66
C ASN A 92 -3.25 -1.91 -13.72
N ASP A 93 -3.09 -0.93 -14.62
CA ASP A 93 -2.06 -0.94 -15.66
C ASP A 93 -0.65 -1.03 -15.06
N TYR A 94 -0.44 -0.41 -13.89
CA TYR A 94 0.80 -0.46 -13.13
C TYR A 94 0.90 -1.67 -12.17
N ASN A 95 -0.07 -2.57 -12.16
CA ASN A 95 -0.15 -3.73 -11.28
C ASN A 95 0.01 -3.38 -9.78
N CYS A 96 -0.51 -2.23 -9.35
CA CYS A 96 -0.36 -1.74 -7.99
C CYS A 96 -0.90 -2.72 -6.93
N GLU A 97 -0.26 -2.79 -5.76
CA GLU A 97 -0.70 -3.64 -4.63
C GLU A 97 -1.93 -3.06 -3.92
N LEU A 98 -2.62 -3.89 -3.13
CA LEU A 98 -3.87 -3.52 -2.44
C LEU A 98 -3.74 -2.25 -1.60
N TYR A 99 -2.62 -2.09 -0.89
CA TYR A 99 -2.39 -0.94 -0.04
C TYR A 99 -2.40 0.40 -0.82
N ILE A 100 -2.04 0.38 -2.11
CA ILE A 100 -2.08 1.56 -2.99
C ILE A 100 -3.51 1.90 -3.36
N PHE A 101 -4.36 0.89 -3.62
CA PHE A 101 -5.79 1.08 -3.86
C PHE A 101 -6.48 1.66 -2.61
N GLU A 102 -6.15 1.15 -1.42
CA GLU A 102 -6.66 1.67 -0.16
C GLU A 102 -6.24 3.12 0.08
N GLU A 103 -4.97 3.45 -0.19
CA GLU A 103 -4.46 4.82 -0.11
C GLU A 103 -5.14 5.75 -1.11
N ALA A 104 -5.33 5.29 -2.35
CA ALA A 104 -6.06 6.02 -3.39
C ALA A 104 -7.50 6.33 -2.94
N LYS A 105 -8.21 5.32 -2.43
CA LYS A 105 -9.58 5.49 -1.92
C LYS A 105 -9.62 6.49 -0.77
N TYR A 106 -8.67 6.40 0.15
CA TYR A 106 -8.56 7.35 1.26
C TYR A 106 -8.33 8.79 0.76
N ILE A 107 -7.46 8.99 -0.24
CA ILE A 107 -7.22 10.30 -0.85
C ILE A 107 -8.52 10.87 -1.46
N ILE A 108 -9.27 10.05 -2.21
CA ILE A 108 -10.54 10.44 -2.84
C ILE A 108 -11.62 10.75 -1.80
N ASP A 109 -11.89 9.82 -0.88
CA ASP A 109 -12.95 9.97 0.13
C ASP A 109 -12.76 11.21 1.01
N ASN A 110 -11.50 11.57 1.31
CA ASN A 110 -11.16 12.69 2.19
C ASN A 110 -10.73 13.95 1.44
N LYS A 111 -10.76 13.93 0.09
CA LYS A 111 -10.37 15.04 -0.78
C LYS A 111 -9.06 15.71 -0.37
N LEU A 112 -8.02 14.90 -0.12
CA LEU A 112 -6.79 15.40 0.52
C LEU A 112 -6.06 16.49 -0.29
N TRP A 113 -6.35 16.62 -1.58
CA TRP A 113 -5.85 17.70 -2.43
C TRP A 113 -6.42 19.08 -2.11
N GLU A 114 -7.56 19.17 -1.40
CA GLU A 114 -8.16 20.45 -0.98
C GLU A 114 -7.43 21.06 0.23
N ASN A 115 -6.53 20.32 0.88
CA ASN A 115 -5.77 20.82 2.01
C ASN A 115 -4.55 21.65 1.54
N ILE A 116 -4.71 22.98 1.60
CA ILE A 116 -3.70 23.95 1.13
C ILE A 116 -2.42 23.91 1.96
N ASP A 117 -2.49 23.47 3.23
CA ASP A 117 -1.33 23.41 4.13
C ASP A 117 -0.49 22.13 3.93
N LEU A 118 -0.95 21.20 3.09
CA LEU A 118 -0.28 19.94 2.80
C LEU A 118 0.20 19.88 1.35
N PRO A 119 1.28 19.14 1.06
CA PRO A 119 1.69 18.89 -0.31
C PRO A 119 0.61 18.11 -1.06
N THR A 120 0.55 18.30 -2.38
CA THR A 120 -0.34 17.53 -3.26
C THR A 120 -0.18 16.03 -3.00
N PRO A 121 -1.29 15.30 -2.73
CA PRO A 121 -1.21 13.87 -2.46
C PRO A 121 -0.71 13.12 -3.70
N PHE A 122 0.09 12.09 -3.46
CA PHE A 122 0.65 11.27 -4.53
C PHE A 122 0.72 9.79 -4.14
N LEU A 123 0.63 8.92 -5.15
CA LEU A 123 0.82 7.48 -5.03
C LEU A 123 2.12 7.08 -5.71
N ILE A 124 2.92 6.22 -5.09
CA ILE A 124 4.10 5.64 -5.75
C ILE A 124 3.63 4.49 -6.64
N LEU A 125 3.75 4.64 -7.96
CA LEU A 125 3.37 3.62 -8.94
C LEU A 125 4.50 2.61 -9.16
N THR A 126 5.73 3.10 -9.31
CA THR A 126 6.92 2.28 -9.46
C THR A 126 8.05 2.79 -8.58
N ARG A 127 8.92 1.86 -8.17
CA ARG A 127 10.14 2.14 -7.42
C ARG A 127 11.20 1.14 -7.85
N GLU A 128 12.31 1.66 -8.34
CA GLU A 128 13.46 0.90 -8.80
C GLU A 128 14.68 1.33 -7.99
N GLU A 129 15.48 0.36 -7.57
CA GLU A 129 16.75 0.58 -6.87
C GLU A 129 17.88 0.62 -7.91
N ILE A 130 18.57 1.75 -8.02
CA ILE A 130 19.70 1.91 -8.92
C ILE A 130 20.99 1.87 -8.11
N LYS A 131 21.84 0.87 -8.42
CA LYS A 131 23.19 0.72 -7.85
C LYS A 131 24.21 0.91 -8.98
N ASN A 132 24.94 2.02 -8.97
CA ASN A 132 25.98 2.27 -9.97
C ASN A 132 27.24 2.87 -9.33
N ASN A 133 28.30 2.06 -9.27
CA ASN A 133 29.71 2.38 -9.00
C ASN A 133 30.07 3.30 -7.80
N ASP A 134 29.10 3.82 -7.05
CA ASP A 134 29.16 4.56 -5.76
C ASP A 134 27.85 5.32 -5.47
N LYS A 135 26.92 5.38 -6.44
CA LYS A 135 25.60 5.98 -6.27
C LYS A 135 24.56 4.92 -5.99
N HIS A 136 23.86 5.10 -4.86
CA HIS A 136 22.70 4.33 -4.48
C HIS A 136 21.51 5.28 -4.36
N PHE A 137 20.56 5.18 -5.27
CA PHE A 137 19.36 6.01 -5.25
C PHE A 137 18.14 5.20 -5.71
N TYR A 138 16.96 5.71 -5.36
CA TYR A 138 15.69 5.18 -5.85
C TYR A 138 15.12 6.13 -6.89
N GLU A 139 14.56 5.57 -7.94
CA GLU A 139 13.76 6.32 -8.92
C GLU A 139 12.49 5.57 -9.28
N GLY A 140 11.56 6.28 -9.90
CA GLY A 140 10.34 5.67 -10.39
C GLY A 140 9.30 6.69 -10.80
N LYS A 141 8.06 6.23 -10.88
CA LYS A 141 6.90 7.04 -11.24
C LYS A 141 5.99 7.22 -10.03
N MET A 142 5.49 8.43 -9.86
CA MET A 142 4.44 8.76 -8.90
C MET A 142 3.22 9.31 -9.65
N LEU A 143 2.04 9.06 -9.12
CA LEU A 143 0.79 9.65 -9.59
C LEU A 143 0.38 10.75 -8.61
N LYS A 144 0.45 12.01 -9.03
CA LYS A 144 -0.12 13.14 -8.28
C LYS A 144 -1.61 13.26 -8.55
N ILE A 145 -2.37 13.53 -7.49
CA ILE A 145 -3.83 13.69 -7.53
C ILE A 145 -4.16 15.14 -7.19
N TYR A 146 -4.75 15.87 -8.14
CA TYR A 146 -5.10 17.29 -7.99
C TYR A 146 -6.59 17.50 -7.73
N ASP A 147 -7.42 16.61 -8.25
CA ASP A 147 -8.84 16.51 -7.96
C ASP A 147 -9.33 15.08 -8.26
N GLU A 148 -10.63 14.84 -8.11
CA GLU A 148 -11.26 13.53 -8.33
C GLU A 148 -11.03 12.96 -9.74
N PHE A 149 -10.76 13.78 -10.78
CA PHE A 149 -10.61 13.34 -12.18
C PHE A 149 -9.29 13.79 -12.84
N LYS A 150 -8.49 14.60 -12.15
CA LYS A 150 -7.24 15.20 -12.65
C LYS A 150 -6.03 14.63 -11.92
N TYR A 151 -5.22 13.91 -12.69
CA TYR A 151 -3.99 13.27 -12.21
C TYR A 151 -2.84 13.58 -13.16
N SER A 152 -1.61 13.56 -12.62
CA SER A 152 -0.38 13.66 -13.40
C SER A 152 0.57 12.54 -12.99
N ILE A 153 1.18 11.87 -13.96
CA ILE A 153 2.26 10.92 -13.70
C ILE A 153 3.57 11.69 -13.81
N GLU A 154 4.35 11.68 -12.75
CA GLU A 154 5.64 12.35 -12.67
C GLU A 154 6.76 11.36 -12.32
N TYR A 155 7.96 11.67 -12.79
CA TYR A 155 9.16 10.95 -12.39
C TYR A 155 9.69 11.50 -11.07
N TRP A 156 10.18 10.61 -10.23
CA TRP A 156 10.80 10.98 -8.96
C TRP A 156 12.13 10.30 -8.81
N LYS A 157 13.03 10.99 -8.10
CA LYS A 157 14.34 10.49 -7.72
C LYS A 157 14.63 10.90 -6.29
N SER A 158 15.08 9.94 -5.49
CA SER A 158 15.50 10.16 -4.11
C SER A 158 16.89 9.60 -3.93
N ASN A 159 17.82 10.47 -3.54
CA ASN A 159 19.17 10.06 -3.16
C ASN A 159 19.16 9.60 -1.70
N TYR A 160 19.89 8.53 -1.41
CA TYR A 160 20.26 8.18 -0.04
C TYR A 160 21.48 8.99 0.41
#